data_AF-A0A3A5VCP8-F1
#
_entry.id   AF-A0A3A5VCP8-F1
#
_cell.length_a   1.000
_cell.length_b   1.000
_cell.length_c   1.000
_cell.angle_alpha   90.00
_cell.angle_beta   90.00
_cell.angle_gamma   90.00
#
_symmetry.space_group_name_H-M   'P 1'
#
loop_
_entity.id
_entity.type
_entity.pdbx_description
1 polymer ?
#
loop_
_entity_poly.entity_id
_entity_poly.type
_entity_poly.pdbx_seq_one_letter_code
_entity_poly.pdbx_strand_id
1 'polypeptide(L)'
;MDQPLRIVVAKPGLDGHDRGAKVVARALRDAGHEVIYTGLRRTAQQIVETVRDEDARFLGLSSLSGAHAHLFPQVCKHLLEAGLNDVIVFGGGIIPHEDRSALHEVGIRAVFGPGTPTSEILDFIQQAFDKGNAGVGQDTTWHWTSSA
;
A
#
# COMPACT_ATOMS: atom_id res chain seq x y z
N MET A 1 16.56 -12.40 -7.86
CA MET A 1 15.09 -12.26 -7.87
C MET A 1 14.67 -12.35 -9.31
N ASP A 2 13.92 -13.39 -9.68
CA ASP A 2 13.79 -13.79 -11.09
C ASP A 2 12.52 -13.28 -11.79
N GLN A 3 11.65 -12.51 -11.11
CA GLN A 3 10.53 -11.80 -11.76
C GLN A 3 10.23 -10.45 -11.08
N PRO A 4 9.88 -9.42 -11.86
CA PRO A 4 9.44 -8.14 -11.32
C PRO A 4 8.10 -8.29 -10.59
N LEU A 5 8.02 -7.78 -9.36
CA LEU A 5 6.76 -7.68 -8.62
C LEU A 5 5.85 -6.62 -9.26
N ARG A 6 4.55 -6.91 -9.31
CA ARG A 6 3.51 -5.94 -9.68
C ARG A 6 3.00 -5.19 -8.46
N ILE A 7 3.07 -3.87 -8.53
CA ILE A 7 2.73 -2.97 -7.43
C ILE A 7 1.74 -1.91 -7.92
N VAL A 8 0.54 -1.90 -7.35
CA VAL A 8 -0.42 -0.81 -7.57
C VAL A 8 -0.12 0.30 -6.56
N VAL A 9 0.01 1.54 -7.04
CA VAL A 9 0.08 2.74 -6.20
C VAL A 9 -1.18 3.55 -6.44
N ALA A 10 -2.00 3.70 -5.40
CA ALA A 10 -3.33 4.27 -5.50
C ALA A 10 -3.58 5.42 -4.52
N LYS A 11 -4.52 6.28 -4.92
CA LYS A 11 -5.03 7.38 -4.09
C LYS A 11 -6.54 7.27 -3.95
N PRO A 12 -7.03 6.77 -2.80
CA PRO A 12 -8.45 6.64 -2.56
C PRO A 12 -9.10 8.01 -2.28
N GLY A 13 -10.35 8.16 -2.72
CA GLY A 13 -11.15 9.36 -2.43
C GLY A 13 -10.65 10.61 -3.14
N LEU A 14 -11.01 11.79 -2.64
CA LEU A 14 -10.84 13.06 -3.36
C LEU A 14 -9.44 13.71 -3.22
N ASP A 15 -8.49 13.04 -2.60
CA ASP A 15 -7.16 13.58 -2.32
C ASP A 15 -6.38 13.88 -3.62
N GLY A 16 -6.10 15.17 -3.85
CA GLY A 16 -5.38 15.67 -5.02
C GLY A 16 -3.85 15.67 -4.89
N HIS A 17 -3.29 15.32 -3.73
CA HIS A 17 -1.84 15.40 -3.51
C HIS A 17 -1.12 14.18 -4.08
N ASP A 18 -0.57 14.27 -5.28
CA ASP A 18 0.06 13.13 -5.96
C ASP A 18 1.59 13.08 -5.84
N ARG A 19 2.26 14.14 -5.38
CA ARG A 19 3.74 14.22 -5.39
C ARG A 19 4.39 13.03 -4.69
N GLY A 20 3.96 12.72 -3.46
CA GLY A 20 4.50 11.60 -2.69
C GLY A 20 4.28 10.26 -3.39
N ALA A 21 3.05 10.00 -3.84
CA ALA A 21 2.70 8.77 -4.57
C ALA A 21 3.52 8.61 -5.86
N LYS A 22 3.74 9.70 -6.62
CA LYS A 22 4.56 9.70 -7.83
C LYS A 22 6.05 9.44 -7.56
N VAL A 23 6.59 9.98 -6.46
CA VAL A 23 7.97 9.71 -6.02
C VAL A 23 8.14 8.23 -5.68
N VAL A 24 7.23 7.66 -4.87
CA VAL A 24 7.25 6.24 -4.53
C VAL A 24 7.10 5.37 -5.79
N ALA A 25 6.13 5.67 -6.65
CA ALA A 25 5.92 4.93 -7.89
C ALA A 25 7.11 5.02 -8.86
N ARG A 26 7.87 6.12 -8.87
CA ARG A 26 9.13 6.21 -9.63
C ARG A 26 10.21 5.35 -8.98
N ALA A 27 10.43 5.46 -7.66
CA ALA A 27 11.46 4.69 -6.98
C ALA A 27 11.27 3.17 -7.11
N LEU A 28 10.02 2.69 -7.04
CA LEU A 28 9.69 1.28 -7.26
C LEU A 28 10.00 0.81 -8.69
N ARG A 29 9.74 1.66 -9.71
CA ARG A 29 10.11 1.36 -11.11
C ARG A 29 11.60 1.36 -11.32
N ASP A 30 12.31 2.33 -10.74
CA ASP A 30 13.76 2.44 -10.82
C ASP A 30 14.45 1.22 -10.16
N ALA A 31 13.78 0.59 -9.18
CA ALA A 31 14.19 -0.69 -8.57
C ALA A 31 13.81 -1.93 -9.41
N GLY A 32 13.17 -1.77 -10.57
CA GLY A 32 12.85 -2.85 -11.50
C GLY A 32 11.48 -3.50 -11.32
N HIS A 33 10.57 -2.92 -10.54
CA HIS A 33 9.20 -3.42 -10.39
C HIS A 33 8.25 -2.94 -11.51
N GLU A 34 7.21 -3.72 -11.77
CA GLU A 34 6.07 -3.31 -12.60
C GLU A 34 5.12 -2.47 -11.75
N VAL A 35 4.98 -1.18 -12.06
CA VAL A 35 4.22 -0.26 -11.19
C VAL A 35 3.05 0.35 -11.93
N ILE A 36 1.86 0.15 -11.38
CA ILE A 36 0.60 0.69 -11.89
C ILE A 36 0.18 1.84 -10.98
N TYR A 37 0.25 3.07 -11.50
CA TYR A 37 -0.26 4.24 -10.78
C TYR A 37 -1.70 4.54 -11.22
N THR A 38 -2.66 4.43 -10.31
CA THR A 38 -4.10 4.54 -10.64
C THR A 38 -4.55 5.96 -11.00
N GLY A 39 -3.71 6.97 -10.75
CA GLY A 39 -4.09 8.37 -10.77
C GLY A 39 -4.89 8.77 -9.52
N LEU A 40 -5.46 9.98 -9.59
CA LEU A 40 -6.24 10.59 -8.51
C LEU A 40 -7.70 10.09 -8.52
N ARG A 41 -8.39 10.32 -7.40
CA ARG A 41 -9.86 10.24 -7.32
C ARG A 41 -10.43 8.87 -7.64
N ARG A 42 -9.83 7.82 -7.08
CA ARG A 42 -10.31 6.45 -7.23
C ARG A 42 -11.17 6.03 -6.05
N THR A 43 -12.27 5.35 -6.35
CA THR A 43 -13.06 4.68 -5.31
C THR A 43 -12.32 3.45 -4.81
N ALA A 44 -12.66 2.97 -3.61
CA ALA A 44 -12.05 1.76 -3.09
C ALA A 44 -12.28 0.56 -4.03
N GLN A 45 -13.49 0.43 -4.59
CA GLN A 45 -13.82 -0.59 -5.58
C GLN A 45 -12.93 -0.52 -6.83
N GLN A 46 -12.73 0.67 -7.42
CA GLN A 46 -11.87 0.82 -8.60
C GLN A 46 -10.41 0.43 -8.32
N ILE A 47 -9.93 0.70 -7.10
CA ILE A 47 -8.58 0.31 -6.68
C ILE A 47 -8.49 -1.22 -6.62
N VAL A 48 -9.46 -1.88 -5.99
CA VAL A 48 -9.52 -3.36 -5.90
C VAL A 48 -9.63 -4.00 -7.28
N GLU A 49 -10.46 -3.45 -8.17
CA GLU A 49 -10.55 -3.91 -9.57
C GLU A 49 -9.18 -3.81 -10.26
N THR A 50 -8.47 -2.70 -10.10
CA THR A 50 -7.11 -2.55 -10.66
C THR A 50 -6.14 -3.59 -10.08
N VAL A 51 -6.17 -3.81 -8.76
CA VAL A 51 -5.30 -4.81 -8.11
C VAL A 51 -5.54 -6.21 -8.66
N ARG A 52 -6.82 -6.58 -8.85
CA ARG A 52 -7.20 -7.88 -9.42
C ARG A 52 -6.79 -8.00 -10.88
N ASP A 53 -7.14 -7.01 -11.69
CA ASP A 53 -6.99 -7.07 -13.14
C ASP A 53 -5.50 -7.04 -13.54
N GLU A 54 -4.65 -6.41 -12.72
CA GLU A 54 -3.19 -6.39 -12.89
C GLU A 54 -2.47 -7.55 -12.17
N ASP A 55 -3.19 -8.41 -11.44
CA ASP A 55 -2.62 -9.48 -10.61
C ASP A 55 -1.50 -8.95 -9.69
N ALA A 56 -1.80 -7.84 -9.00
CA ALA A 56 -0.80 -7.09 -8.24
C ALA A 56 -0.55 -7.72 -6.87
N ARG A 57 0.73 -8.01 -6.58
CA ARG A 57 1.13 -8.57 -5.29
C ARG A 57 1.10 -7.52 -4.16
N PHE A 58 1.30 -6.25 -4.50
CA PHE A 58 1.36 -5.15 -3.55
C PHE A 58 0.40 -4.01 -3.91
N LEU A 59 -0.14 -3.38 -2.87
CA LEU A 59 -0.95 -2.16 -2.97
C LEU A 59 -0.41 -1.08 -2.02
N GLY A 60 0.11 0.00 -2.59
CA GLY A 60 0.48 1.22 -1.88
C GLY A 60 -0.64 2.25 -1.89
N LEU A 61 -1.18 2.59 -0.73
CA LEU A 61 -2.21 3.63 -0.56
C LEU A 61 -1.59 4.93 -0.07
N SER A 62 -1.97 6.06 -0.70
CA SER A 62 -1.48 7.37 -0.30
C SER A 62 -2.61 8.32 0.11
N SER A 63 -2.51 8.89 1.31
CA SER A 63 -3.46 9.88 1.86
C SER A 63 -2.74 11.05 2.55
N LEU A 64 -3.01 12.27 2.10
CA LEU A 64 -2.61 13.52 2.74
C LEU A 64 -3.81 14.33 3.22
N SER A 65 -5.04 13.86 2.98
CA SER A 65 -6.28 14.57 3.33
C SER A 65 -6.85 14.18 4.70
N GLY A 66 -6.17 13.32 5.45
CA GLY A 66 -6.65 12.78 6.74
C GLY A 66 -7.75 11.71 6.62
N ALA A 67 -8.04 11.23 5.41
CA ALA A 67 -9.12 10.26 5.17
C ALA A 67 -8.68 8.79 5.32
N HIS A 68 -7.42 8.54 5.72
CA HIS A 68 -6.83 7.20 5.83
C HIS A 68 -7.60 6.28 6.78
N ALA A 69 -8.05 6.80 7.92
CA ALA A 69 -8.78 6.03 8.94
C ALA A 69 -10.11 5.45 8.43
N HIS A 70 -10.69 6.02 7.37
CA HIS A 70 -11.91 5.50 6.76
C HIS A 70 -11.63 4.76 5.45
N LEU A 71 -10.85 5.36 4.56
CA LEU A 71 -10.68 4.85 3.20
C LEU A 71 -9.75 3.63 3.13
N PHE A 72 -8.71 3.56 3.96
CA PHE A 72 -7.80 2.41 3.90
C PHE A 72 -8.48 1.14 4.40
N PRO A 73 -9.18 1.13 5.57
CA PRO A 73 -9.97 -0.04 5.98
C PRO A 73 -11.01 -0.46 4.94
N GLN A 74 -11.66 0.50 4.26
CA GLN A 74 -12.61 0.21 3.21
C GLN A 74 -11.97 -0.53 2.02
N VAL A 75 -10.77 -0.11 1.59
CA VAL A 75 -10.02 -0.81 0.54
C VAL A 75 -9.63 -2.22 1.00
N CYS A 76 -9.07 -2.38 2.21
CA CYS A 76 -8.71 -3.68 2.76
C CYS A 76 -9.93 -4.63 2.80
N LYS A 77 -11.07 -4.15 3.29
CA LYS A 77 -12.32 -4.90 3.30
C LYS A 77 -12.72 -5.39 1.90
N HIS A 78 -12.67 -4.52 0.90
CA HIS A 78 -13.02 -4.92 -0.48
C HIS A 78 -12.02 -5.90 -1.10
N LEU A 79 -10.73 -5.84 -0.74
CA LEU A 79 -9.76 -6.86 -1.13
C LEU A 79 -10.16 -8.24 -0.58
N LEU A 80 -10.52 -8.31 0.71
CA LEU A 80 -10.97 -9.55 1.34
C LEU A 80 -12.25 -10.09 0.70
N GLU A 81 -13.25 -9.22 0.46
CA GLU A 81 -14.50 -9.58 -0.22
C GLU A 81 -14.27 -10.09 -1.64
N ALA A 82 -13.23 -9.59 -2.33
CA ALA A 82 -12.82 -10.03 -3.65
C ALA A 82 -11.93 -11.28 -3.65
N GLY A 83 -11.62 -11.85 -2.48
CA GLY A 83 -10.76 -13.02 -2.34
C GLY A 83 -9.26 -12.76 -2.48
N LEU A 84 -8.83 -11.49 -2.52
CA LEU A 84 -7.45 -11.05 -2.71
C LEU A 84 -6.68 -10.99 -1.38
N ASN A 85 -6.76 -12.08 -0.61
CA ASN A 85 -6.27 -12.16 0.76
C ASN A 85 -4.75 -12.05 0.88
N ASP A 86 -4.05 -12.35 -0.20
CA ASP A 86 -2.60 -12.47 -0.26
C ASP A 86 -1.92 -11.14 -0.67
N VAL A 87 -2.69 -10.14 -1.13
CA VAL A 87 -2.18 -8.80 -1.47
C VAL A 87 -1.60 -8.11 -0.24
N ILE A 88 -0.36 -7.61 -0.37
CA ILE A 88 0.33 -6.90 0.71
C ILE A 88 0.03 -5.41 0.60
N VAL A 89 -0.66 -4.85 1.60
CA VAL A 89 -1.08 -3.44 1.61
C VAL A 89 -0.13 -2.61 2.47
N PHE A 90 0.31 -1.47 1.97
CA PHE A 90 1.06 -0.47 2.73
C PHE A 90 0.47 0.93 2.52
N GLY A 91 0.58 1.78 3.54
CA GLY A 91 0.07 3.14 3.55
C GLY A 91 1.20 4.18 3.55
N GLY A 92 0.90 5.38 3.08
CA GLY A 92 1.80 6.52 3.24
C GLY A 92 1.11 7.87 3.12
N GLY A 93 1.82 8.92 3.53
CA GLY A 93 1.33 10.29 3.56
C GLY A 93 1.35 10.88 4.97
N ILE A 94 0.40 11.75 5.30
CA ILE A 94 0.31 12.37 6.63
C ILE A 94 -0.65 11.53 7.46
N ILE A 95 -0.10 10.56 8.18
CA ILE A 95 -0.84 9.62 9.03
C ILE A 95 -0.30 9.72 10.46
N PRO A 96 -1.10 10.26 11.41
CA PRO A 96 -0.74 10.35 12.83
C PRO A 96 -0.33 9.00 13.41
N HIS A 97 0.62 8.99 14.34
CA HIS A 97 1.09 7.74 14.98
C HIS A 97 -0.03 7.00 15.72
N GLU A 98 -0.96 7.73 16.34
CA GLU A 98 -2.12 7.17 17.05
C GLU A 98 -3.06 6.39 16.13
N ASP A 99 -3.14 6.75 14.86
CA ASP A 99 -3.99 6.06 13.87
C ASP A 99 -3.35 4.78 13.33
N ARG A 100 -2.02 4.62 13.47
CA ARG A 100 -1.28 3.51 12.82
C ARG A 100 -1.66 2.14 13.37
N SER A 101 -1.93 2.02 14.67
CA SER A 101 -2.34 0.74 15.28
C SER A 101 -3.61 0.19 14.63
N ALA A 102 -4.64 1.02 14.51
CA ALA A 102 -5.91 0.64 13.87
C ALA A 102 -5.72 0.27 12.39
N LEU A 103 -4.80 0.93 11.69
CA LEU A 103 -4.45 0.58 10.30
C LEU A 103 -3.78 -0.80 10.20
N HIS A 104 -2.91 -1.16 11.15
CA HIS A 104 -2.29 -2.48 11.19
C HIS A 104 -3.30 -3.60 11.50
N GLU A 105 -4.26 -3.33 12.39
CA GLU A 105 -5.35 -4.27 12.73
C GLU A 105 -6.22 -4.64 11.52
N VAL A 106 -6.37 -3.74 10.55
CA VAL A 106 -7.13 -4.01 9.30
C VAL A 106 -6.26 -4.57 8.17
N GLY A 107 -5.03 -4.99 8.46
CA GLY A 107 -4.17 -5.72 7.52
C GLY A 107 -3.13 -4.87 6.78
N ILE A 108 -2.95 -3.59 7.11
CA ILE A 108 -1.88 -2.77 6.52
C ILE A 108 -0.55 -3.16 7.15
N ARG A 109 0.46 -3.47 6.32
CA ARG A 109 1.75 -3.99 6.79
C ARG A 109 2.82 -2.93 7.01
N ALA A 110 2.66 -1.73 6.48
CA ALA A 110 3.58 -0.63 6.73
C ALA A 110 2.85 0.71 6.61
N VAL A 111 3.28 1.70 7.38
CA VAL A 111 2.84 3.09 7.24
C VAL A 111 4.07 3.98 7.14
N PHE A 112 4.24 4.64 6.00
CA PHE A 112 5.38 5.51 5.71
C PHE A 112 5.00 6.99 5.82
N GLY A 113 5.56 7.66 6.83
CA GLY A 113 5.34 9.08 7.10
C GLY A 113 6.18 10.01 6.20
N PRO A 114 6.00 11.34 6.34
CA PRO A 114 6.84 12.32 5.67
C PRO A 114 8.33 12.12 6.03
N GLY A 115 9.21 12.21 5.02
CA GLY A 115 10.65 12.05 5.22
C GLY A 115 11.17 10.60 5.14
N THR A 116 10.29 9.61 5.04
CA THR A 116 10.69 8.20 4.82
C THR A 116 11.57 8.09 3.57
N PRO A 117 12.79 7.54 3.66
CA PRO A 117 13.63 7.32 2.50
C PRO A 117 13.06 6.21 1.61
N THR A 118 13.14 6.38 0.29
CA THR A 118 12.59 5.38 -0.66
C THR A 118 13.27 4.02 -0.55
N SER A 119 14.53 3.98 -0.10
CA SER A 119 15.25 2.72 0.17
C SER A 119 14.54 1.88 1.24
N GLU A 120 13.98 2.52 2.27
CA GLU A 120 13.27 1.80 3.33
C GLU A 120 11.98 1.15 2.80
N ILE A 121 11.30 1.81 1.86
CA ILE A 121 10.14 1.22 1.19
C ILE A 121 10.57 -0.01 0.40
N LEU A 122 11.72 0.03 -0.29
CA LEU A 122 12.25 -1.13 -1.03
C LEU A 122 12.63 -2.28 -0.09
N ASP A 123 13.26 -1.98 1.04
CA ASP A 123 13.60 -2.98 2.07
C ASP A 123 12.34 -3.65 2.63
N PHE A 124 11.29 -2.86 2.86
CA PHE A 124 9.97 -3.38 3.24
C PHE A 124 9.39 -4.31 2.16
N ILE A 125 9.39 -3.91 0.89
CA ILE A 125 8.84 -4.73 -0.20
C ILE A 125 9.54 -6.09 -0.24
N GLN A 126 10.87 -6.10 -0.16
CA GLN A 126 11.66 -7.32 -0.15
C GLN A 126 11.32 -8.21 1.05
N GLN A 127 11.37 -7.66 2.27
CA GLN A 127 11.13 -8.42 3.48
C GLN A 127 9.68 -8.94 3.57
N ALA A 128 8.70 -8.13 3.16
CA ALA A 128 7.30 -8.51 3.14
C ALA A 128 7.04 -9.65 2.15
N PHE A 129 7.71 -9.61 0.99
CA PHE A 129 7.61 -10.67 0.00
C PHE A 129 8.22 -11.99 0.52
N ASP A 130 9.43 -11.93 1.07
CA ASP A 130 10.16 -13.11 1.57
C ASP A 130 9.44 -13.83 2.73
N LYS A 131 8.58 -13.12 3.48
CA LYS A 131 7.77 -13.72 4.53
C LYS A 131 6.72 -14.70 4.01
N GLY A 132 6.21 -14.50 2.81
CA GLY A 132 5.15 -15.34 2.20
C GLY A 132 3.78 -15.29 2.89
N ASN A 133 3.67 -14.73 4.10
CA ASN A 133 2.44 -14.65 4.89
C ASN A 133 2.02 -13.21 5.30
N ALA A 134 2.43 -12.20 4.53
CA ALA A 134 2.17 -10.78 4.82
C ALA A 134 0.92 -10.20 4.14
N GLY A 135 0.10 -10.99 3.46
CA GLY A 135 -1.11 -10.52 2.77
C GLY A 135 -2.18 -9.99 3.73
N VAL A 136 -3.06 -9.10 3.24
CA VAL A 136 -4.09 -8.40 4.02
C VAL A 136 -5.06 -9.32 4.77
N GLY A 137 -5.34 -10.51 4.21
CA GLY A 137 -6.22 -11.53 4.80
C GLY A 137 -5.49 -12.64 5.54
N GLN A 138 -4.17 -12.53 5.72
CA GLN A 138 -3.39 -13.54 6.42
C GLN A 138 -3.26 -13.20 7.91
N ASP A 139 -3.37 -14.24 8.74
CA ASP A 139 -3.22 -14.16 10.20
C ASP A 139 -1.74 -14.04 10.55
N THR A 140 -1.27 -12.79 10.65
CA THR A 140 0.09 -12.44 11.03
C THR A 140 0.07 -11.18 11.88
N THR A 141 0.89 -11.19 12.93
CA THR A 141 1.13 -10.00 13.76
C THR A 141 2.25 -9.13 13.21
N TRP A 142 2.93 -9.57 12.13
CA TRP A 142 4.03 -8.82 11.57
C TRP A 142 3.54 -7.57 10.83
N HIS A 143 4.16 -6.45 11.16
CA HIS A 143 4.14 -5.23 10.38
C HIS A 143 5.52 -4.58 10.43
N TRP A 144 5.84 -3.80 9.41
CA TRP A 144 7.02 -2.96 9.36
C TRP A 144 6.90 -1.80 10.34
N THR A 145 8.00 -1.48 11.00
CA THR A 145 8.11 -0.27 11.84
C THR A 145 8.94 0.74 11.07
N SER A 146 8.27 1.78 10.56
CA SER A 146 8.91 2.83 9.77
C SER A 146 9.83 3.70 10.63
N SER A 147 10.90 4.24 10.04
CA SER A 147 11.80 5.20 10.72
C SER A 147 11.15 6.57 10.97
N ALA A 148 10.14 6.94 10.18
CA ALA A 148 9.28 8.12 10.31
C ALA A 148 7.92 7.81 10.94
#